data_AF-U1YH32-F1
#
_entry.id   AF-U1YH32-F1
#
_cell.length_a   1.000
_cell.length_b   1.000
_cell.length_c   1.000
_cell.angle_alpha   90.00
_cell.angle_beta   90.00
_cell.angle_gamma   90.00
#
_symmetry.space_group_name_H-M   'P 1'
#
loop_
_entity.id
_entity.type
_entity.pdbx_description
1 polymer ?
#
loop_
_entity_poly.entity_id
_entity_poly.type
_entity_poly.pdbx_seq_one_letter_code
_entity_poly.pdbx_strand_id
1 'polypeptide(L)' 'MGISIQQYILAVITKNRSRIGGSAPIFYAEGEQELQQIAFTLEKILDGVVHEITPDTLIIVKHS' A
#
# COMPACT_ATOMS: atom_id res chain seq x y z
N MET A 1 14.56 1.68 -23.08
CA MET A 1 14.59 0.41 -22.31
C MET A 1 13.68 0.62 -21.11
N GLY A 2 12.42 0.16 -21.20
CA GLY A 2 11.47 0.28 -20.08
C GLY A 2 11.64 -0.92 -19.17
N ILE A 3 11.89 -0.69 -17.89
CA ILE A 3 11.81 -1.77 -16.90
C ILE A 3 10.32 -2.08 -16.75
N SER A 4 9.85 -3.20 -17.28
CA SER A 4 8.50 -3.69 -17.03
C SER A 4 8.46 -4.27 -15.62
N ILE A 5 7.82 -3.56 -14.70
CA ILE A 5 7.69 -3.99 -13.31
C ILE A 5 6.55 -5.00 -13.23
N GLN A 6 6.88 -6.28 -13.28
CA GLN A 6 5.91 -7.35 -13.10
C GLN A 6 5.84 -7.72 -11.61
N GLN A 7 4.68 -7.50 -11.00
CA GLN A 7 4.34 -7.88 -9.60
C GLN A 7 5.23 -7.19 -8.54
N TYR A 8 4.91 -5.94 -8.21
CA TYR A 8 5.69 -5.14 -7.26
C TYR A 8 4.82 -4.39 -6.25
N ILE A 9 5.30 -4.33 -5.01
CA ILE A 9 4.66 -3.57 -3.92
C ILE A 9 5.03 -2.09 -4.07
N LEU A 10 4.05 -1.26 -4.40
CA LEU A 10 4.23 0.17 -4.62
C LEU A 10 4.16 0.98 -3.32
N ALA A 11 3.34 0.55 -2.36
CA ALA A 11 3.17 1.23 -1.08
C ALA A 11 2.58 0.30 -0.03
N VAL A 12 2.81 0.65 1.24
CA VAL A 12 2.23 -0.02 2.41
C VAL A 12 1.46 1.01 3.22
N ILE A 13 0.25 0.68 3.64
CA ILE A 13 -0.59 1.51 4.51
C ILE A 13 -0.86 0.69 5.77
N THR A 14 -0.56 1.24 6.95
CA THR A 14 -0.74 0.49 8.20
C THR A 14 -1.11 1.39 9.37
N LYS A 15 -1.83 0.83 10.35
CA LYS A 15 -1.99 1.44 11.67
C LYS A 15 -0.86 1.04 12.63
N ASN A 16 -0.07 0.02 12.29
CA ASN A 16 0.92 -0.58 13.19
C ASN A 16 2.36 -0.18 12.81
N ARG A 17 2.89 0.82 13.51
CA ARG A 17 4.26 1.34 13.32
C ARG A 17 5.36 0.34 13.66
N SER A 18 5.09 -0.64 14.51
CA SER A 18 6.10 -1.56 15.06
C SER A 18 6.32 -2.81 14.21
N ARG A 19 5.39 -3.09 13.28
CA ARG A 19 5.37 -4.34 12.50
C ARG A 19 5.86 -4.19 11.06
N ILE A 20 6.11 -2.96 10.62
CA ILE A 20 6.43 -2.69 9.21
C ILE A 20 7.81 -2.07 9.10
N GLY A 21 8.63 -2.70 8.26
CA GLY A 21 9.91 -2.20 7.77
C GLY A 21 10.09 -2.61 6.32
N GLY A 22 10.90 -1.87 5.56
CA GLY A 22 11.14 -2.17 4.15
C GLY A 22 11.49 -0.93 3.33
N SER A 23 11.68 -1.12 2.03
CA SER A 23 12.08 -0.09 1.07
C SER A 23 10.91 0.56 0.31
N ALA A 24 9.68 0.07 0.52
CA ALA A 24 8.50 0.68 -0.08
C ALA A 24 8.04 1.91 0.74
N PRO A 25 7.40 2.91 0.11
CA PRO A 25 6.71 3.99 0.83
C PRO A 25 5.71 3.44 1.85
N ILE A 26 5.80 3.90 3.10
CA ILE A 26 4.91 3.49 4.20
C ILE A 26 4.08 4.70 4.64
N PHE A 27 2.77 4.51 4.69
CA PHE A 27 1.79 5.49 5.18
C PHE A 27 1.17 4.96 6.47
N TYR A 28 1.09 5.82 7.49
CA TYR A 28 0.52 5.46 8.78
C TYR A 28 -0.87 6.07 8.93
N ALA A 29 -1.86 5.23 9.21
CA ALA A 29 -3.23 5.65 9.52
C ALA A 29 -3.47 5.59 11.04
N GLU A 30 -4.29 6.50 11.55
CA GLU A 30 -4.72 6.56 12.95
C GLU A 30 -5.91 5.61 13.23
N GLY A 31 -6.65 5.20 12.20
CA GLY A 31 -7.81 4.32 12.34
C GLY A 31 -8.27 3.68 11.02
N GLU A 32 -9.28 2.81 11.10
CA GLU A 32 -9.81 2.04 9.95
C GLU A 32 -10.29 2.92 8.79
N GLN A 33 -11.00 4.01 9.11
CA GLN A 33 -11.51 4.92 8.10
C GLN A 33 -10.38 5.58 7.30
N GLU A 34 -9.34 6.04 8.01
CA GLU A 34 -8.17 6.65 7.37
C GLU A 34 -7.34 5.61 6.60
N LEU A 35 -7.21 4.38 7.13
CA LEU A 35 -6.53 3.27 6.45
C LEU A 35 -7.14 3.03 5.07
N GLN A 36 -8.47 2.91 5.00
CA GLN A 36 -9.22 2.72 3.76
C GLN A 36 -9.15 3.95 2.85
N GLN A 37 -9.25 5.16 3.41
CA GLN A 37 -9.19 6.40 2.64
C GLN A 37 -7.83 6.61 1.97
N ILE A 38 -6.72 6.35 2.68
CA ILE A 38 -5.37 6.42 2.12
C ILE A 38 -5.21 5.37 1.02
N ALA A 39 -5.61 4.11 1.27
CA ALA A 39 -5.48 3.04 0.29
C ALA A 39 -6.25 3.34 -1.00
N PHE A 40 -7.50 3.77 -0.92
CA PHE A 40 -8.32 4.13 -2.08
C PHE A 40 -7.77 5.33 -2.87
N THR A 41 -7.18 6.29 -2.16
CA THR A 41 -6.54 7.44 -2.80
C THR A 41 -5.28 7.00 -3.56
N LEU A 42 -4.44 6.19 -2.91
CA LEU A 42 -3.20 5.70 -3.50
C LEU A 42 -3.43 4.76 -4.67
N GLU A 43 -4.44 3.88 -4.59
CA GLU A 43 -4.82 2.99 -5.68
C GLU A 43 -5.02 3.75 -6.99
N LYS A 44 -5.74 4.88 -6.93
CA LYS A 44 -6.01 5.74 -8.09
C LYS A 44 -4.77 6.50 -8.57
N ILE A 45 -3.95 7.00 -7.65
CA ILE A 45 -2.74 7.78 -8.00
C ILE A 45 -1.69 6.87 -8.66
N LEU A 46 -1.54 5.65 -8.14
CA LEU A 46 -0.50 4.72 -8.54
C LEU A 46 -0.95 3.76 -9.66
N ASP A 47 -2.23 3.81 -10.04
CA ASP A 47 -2.86 2.84 -10.95
C ASP A 47 -2.57 1.39 -10.48
N GLY A 48 -2.68 1.18 -9.17
CA GLY A 48 -2.39 -0.08 -8.50
C GLY A 48 -3.66 -0.80 -8.07
N VAL A 49 -3.49 -1.90 -7.34
CA VAL A 49 -4.59 -2.66 -6.71
C VAL A 49 -4.33 -2.78 -5.22
N VAL A 50 -5.33 -2.49 -4.40
CA VAL A 50 -5.25 -2.65 -2.93
C VAL A 50 -5.40 -4.13 -2.56
N HIS A 51 -4.52 -4.62 -1.70
CA HIS A 51 -4.65 -5.92 -1.04
C HIS A 51 -4.59 -5.78 0.47
N GLU A 52 -5.49 -6.46 1.17
CA GLU A 52 -5.44 -6.58 2.62
C GLU A 52 -4.49 -7.71 3.03
N ILE A 53 -3.52 -7.39 3.90
CA ILE A 53 -2.59 -8.37 4.47
C ILE A 53 -3.02 -8.75 5.89
N THR A 54 -3.48 -7.76 6.63
CA THR A 54 -4.08 -7.91 7.97
C THR A 54 -5.13 -6.80 8.14
N PRO A 55 -6.04 -6.90 9.12
CA PRO A 55 -6.99 -5.81 9.41
C PRO A 55 -6.32 -4.46 9.64
N ASP A 56 -5.06 -4.46 10.11
CA ASP A 56 -4.32 -3.23 10.38
C ASP A 56 -3.39 -2.78 9.24
N THR A 57 -3.30 -3.53 8.13
CA THR A 57 -2.31 -3.29 7.07
C THR A 57 -2.83 -3.66 5.69
N LEU A 58 -2.76 -2.68 4.78
CA LEU A 58 -3.05 -2.79 3.36
C LEU A 58 -1.76 -2.55 2.55
N ILE A 59 -1.68 -3.13 1.36
CA ILE A 59 -0.60 -2.86 0.40
C ILE A 59 -1.17 -2.49 -0.95
N ILE A 60 -0.42 -1.70 -1.72
CA ILE A 60 -0.72 -1.41 -3.12
C ILE A 60 0.23 -2.23 -3.99
N VAL A 61 -0.32 -3.01 -4.92
CA VAL A 61 0.46 -3.85 -5.85
C VAL A 61 0.20 -3.43 -7.29
N LYS A 62 1.25 -3.33 -8.11
CA LYS A 62 1.12 -3.25 -9.57
C LYS A 62 1.18 -4.65 -10.16
N HIS A 63 0.18 -5.02 -10.95
CA HIS A 63 0.11 -6.35 -11.58
C HIS A 63 0.67 -6.42 -13.01
N SER A 64 1.24 -5.34 -13.56
CA SER A 64 1.67 -5.27 -14.97
C SER A 64 2.73 -4.20 -15.24
#